data_AF-A0A2H0WAZ4-F1
#
_entry.id   AF-A0A2H0WAZ4-F1
#
_cell.length_a   1.000
_cell.length_b   1.000
_cell.length_c   1.000
_cell.angle_alpha   90.00
_cell.angle_beta   90.00
_cell.angle_gamma   90.00
#
_symmetry.space_group_name_H-M   'P 1'
#
loop_
_entity.id
_entity.type
_entity.pdbx_description
1 polymer ?
#
loop_
_entity_poly.entity_id
_entity_poly.type
_entity_poly.pdbx_seq_one_letter_code
_entity_poly.pdbx_strand_id
1 'polypeptide(L)'
;MEQNQDFWRKCSTCKKPIGFGAKYYVCSVSTCNGQRTGYVFCGMSCFDAHLPGARHRDAGAVEMKAGLQPWSPPGEAAPTRAPERRIAAQQPPVKTYASENKQNTIPREVLIVASRLKEYIDARSGGYNTSASVMDVLSDYVRILCDRAIDQARADGRRTVMDRDFEFLKK
;
A
#
# COMPACT_ATOMS: atom_id res chain seq x y z
N MET A 1 2.49 25.39 34.54
CA MET A 1 3.34 24.22 34.23
C MET A 1 3.32 24.03 32.73
N GLU A 2 4.20 24.73 32.02
CA GLU A 2 4.39 24.62 30.57
C GLU A 2 4.89 23.22 30.21
N GLN A 3 4.11 22.47 29.45
CA GLN A 3 4.58 21.25 28.81
C GLN A 3 4.99 21.59 27.38
N ASN A 4 6.24 22.02 27.21
CA ASN A 4 6.88 22.13 25.91
C ASN A 4 7.08 20.70 25.37
N GLN A 5 6.11 20.18 24.62
CA GLN A 5 6.12 18.81 24.14
C GLN A 5 6.70 18.77 22.71
N ASP A 6 8.03 18.85 22.62
CA ASP A 6 8.80 18.58 21.41
C ASP A 6 8.85 17.08 21.09
N PHE A 7 7.69 16.42 21.04
CA PHE A 7 7.60 15.02 20.62
C PHE A 7 6.50 14.83 19.58
N TRP A 8 6.72 13.88 18.69
CA TRP A 8 5.82 13.60 17.58
C TRP A 8 4.51 12.98 18.06
N ARG A 9 4.59 11.85 18.78
CA ARG A 9 3.44 11.12 19.36
C ARG A 9 3.82 10.38 20.64
N LYS A 10 2.83 9.96 21.43
CA LYS A 10 3.06 9.07 22.58
C LYS A 10 2.85 7.61 22.16
N CYS A 11 3.63 6.70 22.74
CA CYS A 11 3.43 5.27 22.60
C CYS A 11 2.09 4.84 23.20
N SER A 12 1.30 4.04 22.49
CA SER A 12 -0.02 3.60 22.96
C SER A 12 0.05 2.62 24.14
N THR A 13 1.14 1.87 24.28
CA THR A 13 1.33 0.89 25.37
C THR A 13 1.94 1.53 26.62
N CYS A 14 3.11 2.14 26.49
CA CYS A 14 3.89 2.62 27.63
C CYS A 14 3.79 4.14 27.86
N LYS A 15 3.03 4.86 27.03
CA LYS A 15 2.84 6.34 27.09
C LYS A 15 4.12 7.17 26.99
N LYS A 16 5.27 6.55 26.68
CA LYS A 16 6.53 7.26 26.45
C LYS A 16 6.42 8.20 25.23
N PRO A 17 6.97 9.42 25.30
CA PRO A 17 7.03 10.32 24.16
C PRO A 17 8.01 9.79 23.10
N ILE A 18 7.60 9.83 21.83
CA ILE A 18 8.41 9.48 20.67
C ILE A 18 8.85 10.79 20.02
N GLY A 19 10.16 11.06 20.06
CA GLY A 19 10.74 12.27 19.46
C GLY A 19 10.61 12.31 17.93
N PHE A 20 10.73 13.50 17.35
CA PHE A 20 10.83 13.66 15.90
C PHE A 20 12.07 12.93 15.36
N GLY A 21 11.94 12.23 14.24
CA GLY A 21 13.03 11.41 13.67
C GLY A 21 13.32 10.07 14.40
N ALA A 22 12.64 9.75 15.51
CA ALA A 22 12.78 8.47 16.18
C ALA A 22 12.13 7.32 15.40
N LYS A 23 12.65 6.10 15.59
CA LYS A 23 12.04 4.88 15.08
C LYS A 23 10.77 4.56 15.87
N TYR A 24 9.69 4.24 15.17
CA TYR A 24 8.46 3.76 15.78
C TYR A 24 7.92 2.59 14.98
N TYR A 25 7.06 1.80 15.63
CA TYR A 25 6.47 0.61 15.06
C TYR A 25 4.96 0.81 14.92
N VAL A 26 4.43 0.39 13.78
CA VAL A 26 2.99 0.34 13.50
C VAL A 26 2.61 -1.11 13.22
N CYS A 27 1.42 -1.50 13.67
CA CYS A 27 0.86 -2.79 13.34
C CYS A 27 0.41 -2.80 11.87
N SER A 28 0.79 -3.82 11.11
CA SER A 28 0.38 -4.01 9.70
C SER A 28 -1.13 -4.15 9.50
N VAL A 29 -1.87 -4.44 10.57
CA VAL A 29 -3.32 -4.66 10.53
C VAL A 29 -4.05 -3.32 10.42
N SER A 30 -4.86 -3.15 9.38
CA SER A 30 -5.60 -1.92 9.08
C SER A 30 -6.56 -1.48 10.20
N THR A 31 -7.14 -2.41 10.96
CA THR A 31 -8.00 -2.12 12.12
C THR A 31 -7.25 -1.42 13.25
N CYS A 32 -5.93 -1.67 13.35
CA CYS A 32 -5.05 -1.07 14.33
C CYS A 32 -4.51 0.30 13.87
N ASN A 33 -4.44 0.51 12.55
CA ASN A 33 -3.98 1.75 11.92
C ASN A 33 -5.14 2.70 11.52
N GLY A 34 -6.34 2.48 12.03
CA GLY A 34 -7.52 3.30 11.72
C GLY A 34 -7.41 4.73 12.25
N GLN A 35 -8.17 5.66 11.67
CA GLN A 35 -8.16 7.10 12.01
C GLN A 35 -8.45 7.41 13.48
N ARG A 36 -9.16 6.52 14.19
CA ARG A 36 -9.51 6.66 15.62
C ARG A 36 -8.55 5.94 16.58
N THR A 37 -7.90 4.85 16.14
CA THR A 37 -7.11 3.96 17.02
C THR A 37 -5.61 4.08 16.79
N GLY A 38 -5.19 4.34 15.54
CA GLY A 38 -3.82 4.62 15.08
C GLY A 38 -2.70 4.24 16.04
N TYR A 39 -2.55 2.95 16.37
CA TYR A 39 -1.60 2.52 17.38
C TYR A 39 -0.16 2.77 16.94
N VAL A 40 0.63 3.38 17.83
CA VAL A 40 2.05 3.65 17.60
C VAL A 40 2.84 3.12 18.79
N PHE A 41 3.89 2.36 18.52
CA PHE A 41 4.72 1.74 19.54
C PHE A 41 6.16 2.25 19.45
N CYS A 42 6.78 2.47 20.61
CA CYS A 42 8.18 2.92 20.66
C CYS A 42 9.21 1.79 20.41
N GLY A 43 8.78 0.52 20.42
CA GLY A 43 9.67 -0.63 20.29
C GLY A 43 8.90 -1.95 20.15
N MET A 44 9.60 -3.02 19.76
CA MET A 44 9.04 -4.36 19.56
C MET A 44 8.34 -4.90 20.81
N SER A 45 8.86 -4.63 22.02
CA SER A 45 8.22 -5.07 23.27
C SER A 45 6.85 -4.43 23.51
N CYS A 46 6.66 -3.18 23.08
CA CYS A 46 5.37 -2.50 23.18
C CYS A 46 4.38 -2.99 22.11
N PHE A 47 4.90 -3.48 20.98
CA PHE A 47 4.13 -4.13 19.92
C PHE A 47 3.69 -5.55 20.34
N ASP A 48 4.58 -6.35 20.95
CA ASP A 48 4.24 -7.69 21.44
C ASP A 48 3.23 -7.65 22.57
N ALA A 49 3.32 -6.65 23.46
CA ALA A 49 2.33 -6.42 24.51
C ALA A 49 0.92 -6.08 23.97
N HIS A 50 0.81 -5.72 22.69
CA HIS A 50 -0.47 -5.48 22.03
C HIS A 50 -1.13 -6.78 21.53
N LEU A 51 -0.36 -7.84 21.25
CA LEU A 51 -0.85 -9.11 20.71
C LEU A 51 -1.88 -9.83 21.60
N PRO A 52 -1.72 -9.92 22.94
CA PRO A 52 -2.67 -10.65 23.79
C PRO A 52 -4.09 -10.07 23.82
N GLY A 53 -4.24 -8.77 23.51
CA GLY A 53 -5.53 -8.07 23.50
C GLY A 53 -6.15 -7.91 22.10
N ALA A 54 -5.41 -8.23 21.04
CA ALA A 54 -5.82 -7.97 19.68
C ALA A 54 -6.19 -9.28 18.99
N ARG A 55 -7.46 -9.41 18.57
CA ARG A 55 -7.98 -10.59 17.85
C ARG A 55 -7.46 -10.66 16.40
N HIS A 56 -6.15 -10.60 16.20
CA HIS A 56 -5.53 -10.81 14.89
C HIS A 56 -4.42 -11.86 15.02
N ARG A 57 -4.28 -12.68 13.97
CA ARG A 57 -3.46 -13.90 13.97
C ARG A 57 -2.06 -13.68 13.38
N ASP A 58 -1.92 -12.68 12.50
CA ASP A 58 -0.70 -12.41 11.75
C ASP A 58 -0.42 -10.89 11.66
N ALA A 59 0.04 -10.28 12.76
CA ALA A 59 0.54 -8.91 12.72
C ALA A 59 2.04 -8.85 12.51
N GLY A 60 2.44 -8.04 11.52
CA GLY A 60 3.81 -7.60 11.34
C GLY A 60 4.03 -6.24 11.98
N ALA A 61 5.17 -6.07 12.65
CA ALA A 61 5.64 -4.77 13.11
C ALA A 61 6.33 -4.05 11.94
N VAL A 62 5.68 -3.02 11.40
CA VAL A 62 6.26 -2.19 10.33
C VAL A 62 7.04 -1.05 10.96
N GLU A 63 8.35 -1.04 10.75
CA GLU A 63 9.23 0.05 11.17
C GLU A 63 9.00 1.30 10.31
N MET A 64 8.66 2.40 10.96
CA MET A 64 8.55 3.70 10.33
C MET A 64 9.37 4.73 11.11
N LYS A 65 9.78 5.81 10.43
CA LYS A 65 10.57 6.89 11.03
C LYS A 65 9.69 8.13 11.18
N ALA A 66 9.66 8.69 12.39
CA ALA A 66 8.86 9.88 12.67
C ALA A 66 9.32 11.02 11.75
N GLY A 67 8.36 11.73 11.15
CA GLY A 67 8.65 12.90 10.33
C GLY A 67 9.57 13.85 11.09
N LEU A 68 10.58 14.40 10.42
CA LEU A 68 11.57 15.28 11.06
C LEU A 68 11.02 16.69 11.34
N GLN A 69 9.78 16.99 10.96
CA GLN A 69 9.22 18.33 11.06
C GLN A 69 7.94 18.34 11.91
N PRO A 70 7.82 19.26 12.88
CA PRO A 70 6.54 19.60 13.46
C PRO A 70 5.60 20.05 12.34
N TRP A 71 4.34 19.61 12.38
CA TRP A 71 3.31 20.05 11.47
C TRP A 71 3.27 21.59 11.44
N SER A 72 3.77 22.18 10.35
CA SER A 72 3.61 23.61 10.08
C SER A 72 2.32 23.77 9.29
N PRO A 73 1.36 24.59 9.74
CA PRO A 73 0.15 24.85 8.96
C PRO A 73 0.54 25.43 7.59
N PRO A 74 -0.13 25.02 6.50
CA PRO A 74 0.19 25.50 5.17
C PRO A 74 -0.25 26.98 5.06
N GLY A 75 0.69 27.91 5.27
CA GLY A 75 0.33 29.34 5.30
C GLY A 75 1.45 30.39 5.26
N GLU A 76 2.73 30.05 5.43
CA GLU A 76 3.79 31.07 5.36
C GLU A 76 4.91 30.67 4.38
N ALA A 77 5.13 31.58 3.44
CA ALA A 77 5.99 31.45 2.28
C ALA A 77 7.45 31.79 2.61
N ALA A 78 8.35 30.87 2.22
CA ALA A 78 9.71 31.02 1.65
C ALA A 78 10.77 31.92 2.36
N PRO A 79 12.09 31.65 2.20
CA PRO A 79 12.74 31.89 0.91
C PRO A 79 13.70 30.80 0.42
N THR A 80 13.75 30.75 -0.90
CA THR A 80 14.68 30.12 -1.83
C THR A 80 16.13 30.02 -1.32
N ARG A 81 16.69 28.81 -1.26
CA ARG A 81 18.15 28.61 -1.33
C ARG A 81 18.48 27.55 -2.37
N ALA A 82 19.34 27.95 -3.30
CA ALA A 82 19.82 27.16 -4.44
C ALA A 82 20.52 25.85 -3.98
N PRO A 83 20.39 24.74 -4.73
CA PRO A 83 21.04 23.50 -4.35
C PRO A 83 22.52 23.50 -4.78
N GLU A 84 23.43 23.66 -3.82
CA GLU A 84 24.85 23.40 -4.02
C GLU A 84 25.12 21.89 -3.89
N ARG A 85 25.76 21.33 -4.92
CA ARG A 85 26.02 19.89 -5.08
C ARG A 85 27.01 19.39 -4.04
N ARG A 86 26.72 18.26 -3.39
CA ARG A 86 27.74 17.33 -2.87
C ARG A 86 27.45 15.90 -3.31
N ILE A 87 28.49 15.26 -3.81
CA ILE A 87 28.55 13.91 -4.37
C ILE A 87 28.89 12.92 -3.24
N ALA A 88 28.48 11.67 -3.46
CA ALA A 88 28.89 10.40 -2.84
C ALA A 88 28.07 9.88 -1.64
N ALA A 89 27.08 9.05 -1.96
CA ALA A 89 26.83 7.83 -1.21
C ALA A 89 26.50 6.70 -2.20
N GLN A 90 27.25 5.60 -2.12
CA GLN A 90 26.98 4.34 -2.83
C GLN A 90 25.59 3.84 -2.42
N GLN A 91 24.71 3.65 -3.41
CA GLN A 91 23.41 3.01 -3.19
C GLN A 91 23.52 1.48 -3.34
N PRO A 92 22.84 0.69 -2.49
CA PRO A 92 22.71 -0.76 -2.62
C PRO A 92 21.93 -1.14 -3.91
N PRO A 93 22.00 -2.39 -4.40
CA PRO A 93 21.60 -2.75 -5.76
C PRO A 93 20.10 -2.54 -5.96
N VAL A 94 19.77 -1.49 -6.71
CA VAL A 94 18.43 -1.22 -7.21
C VAL A 94 18.13 -2.32 -8.23
N LYS A 95 17.13 -3.16 -7.95
CA LYS A 95 16.57 -4.06 -8.95
C LYS A 95 16.11 -3.20 -10.12
N THR A 96 16.68 -3.49 -11.28
CA THR A 96 16.43 -2.85 -12.57
C THR A 96 14.93 -2.97 -12.89
N TYR A 97 14.15 -1.95 -12.56
CA TYR A 97 12.89 -1.73 -13.24
C TYR A 97 13.24 -0.97 -14.50
N ALA A 98 13.30 -1.70 -15.61
CA ALA A 98 13.47 -1.15 -16.93
C ALA A 98 12.50 0.03 -17.10
N SER A 99 13.09 1.20 -17.33
CA SER A 99 12.38 2.38 -17.75
C SER A 99 12.00 2.18 -19.20
N GLU A 100 10.70 2.21 -19.52
CA GLU A 100 10.27 2.66 -20.84
C GLU A 100 8.78 3.07 -20.85
N ASN A 101 8.59 4.30 -21.36
CA ASN A 101 7.37 4.95 -21.82
C ASN A 101 6.44 5.62 -20.78
N LYS A 102 6.62 6.94 -20.68
CA LYS A 102 5.84 7.90 -19.91
C LYS A 102 4.56 8.24 -20.68
N GLN A 103 3.61 7.32 -20.76
CA GLN A 103 2.26 7.54 -21.29
C GLN A 103 1.24 6.99 -20.29
N ASN A 104 0.83 7.82 -19.33
CA ASN A 104 -0.30 7.59 -18.42
C ASN A 104 -0.55 6.11 -18.03
N THR A 105 0.45 5.47 -17.43
CA THR A 105 0.46 4.03 -17.20
C THR A 105 -0.13 3.71 -15.83
N ILE A 106 -1.41 3.32 -15.80
CA ILE A 106 -1.97 2.58 -14.67
C ILE A 106 -1.00 1.40 -14.41
N PRO A 107 -0.51 1.22 -13.16
CA PRO A 107 0.38 0.11 -12.83
C PRO A 107 -0.22 -1.22 -13.31
N ARG A 108 0.57 -2.00 -14.07
CA ARG A 108 0.16 -3.34 -14.52
C ARG A 108 0.24 -4.34 -13.38
N GLU A 109 -0.66 -4.19 -12.40
CA GLU A 109 -0.78 -5.11 -11.27
C GLU A 109 -1.60 -6.34 -11.65
N VAL A 110 -1.22 -7.50 -11.12
CA VAL A 110 -1.97 -8.76 -11.31
C VAL A 110 -3.35 -8.61 -10.67
N LEU A 111 -4.41 -8.69 -11.48
CA LEU A 111 -5.80 -8.51 -11.03
C LEU A 111 -6.39 -9.80 -10.46
N ILE A 112 -5.73 -10.93 -10.68
CA ILE A 112 -6.24 -12.26 -10.37
C ILE A 112 -5.56 -12.80 -9.11
N VAL A 113 -6.35 -13.34 -8.19
CA VAL A 113 -5.83 -13.99 -6.98
C VAL A 113 -5.26 -15.35 -7.35
N ALA A 114 -3.92 -15.46 -7.33
CA ALA A 114 -3.20 -16.65 -7.74
C ALA A 114 -3.67 -17.93 -7.04
N SER A 115 -3.95 -17.88 -5.74
CA SER A 115 -4.42 -19.05 -4.98
C SER A 115 -5.77 -19.55 -5.48
N ARG A 116 -6.71 -18.65 -5.78
CA ARG A 116 -8.04 -19.02 -6.27
C ARG A 116 -8.00 -19.63 -7.67
N LEU A 117 -7.16 -19.08 -8.55
CA LEU A 117 -7.01 -19.66 -9.88
C LEU A 117 -6.36 -21.05 -9.82
N LYS A 118 -5.32 -21.22 -9.00
CA LYS A 118 -4.65 -22.52 -8.82
C LYS A 118 -5.59 -23.57 -8.22
N GLU A 119 -6.35 -23.22 -7.19
CA GLU A 119 -7.40 -24.07 -6.60
C GLU A 119 -8.41 -24.52 -7.67
N TYR A 120 -8.86 -23.60 -8.52
CA TYR A 120 -9.81 -23.91 -9.59
C TYR A 120 -9.23 -24.87 -10.62
N ILE A 121 -8.00 -24.62 -11.09
CA ILE A 121 -7.35 -25.44 -12.11
C ILE A 121 -7.10 -26.85 -11.56
N ASP A 122 -6.60 -26.97 -10.33
CA ASP A 122 -6.36 -28.26 -9.70
C ASP A 122 -7.66 -29.07 -9.55
N ALA A 123 -8.72 -28.44 -9.01
CA ALA A 123 -10.03 -29.08 -8.82
C ALA A 123 -10.67 -29.52 -10.14
N ARG A 124 -10.48 -28.77 -11.23
CA ARG A 124 -11.05 -29.09 -12.54
C ARG A 124 -10.27 -30.18 -13.28
N SER A 125 -8.94 -30.21 -13.12
CA SER A 125 -8.03 -30.96 -14.00
C SER A 125 -7.39 -32.18 -13.34
N GLY A 126 -7.42 -32.28 -12.00
CA GLY A 126 -6.94 -33.44 -11.25
C GLY A 126 -5.42 -33.61 -11.26
N GLY A 127 -4.64 -32.53 -11.36
CA GLY A 127 -3.17 -32.57 -11.27
C GLY A 127 -2.40 -31.62 -12.19
N TYR A 128 -3.04 -30.62 -12.80
CA TYR A 128 -2.30 -29.65 -13.63
C TYR A 128 -1.72 -28.52 -12.78
N ASN A 129 -0.48 -28.16 -13.09
CA ASN A 129 0.21 -27.02 -12.48
C ASN A 129 0.14 -25.79 -13.41
N THR A 130 0.10 -24.60 -12.81
CA THR A 130 0.03 -23.32 -13.53
C THR A 130 1.30 -22.50 -13.27
N SER A 131 1.96 -22.03 -14.33
CA SER A 131 3.12 -21.15 -14.19
C SER A 131 2.72 -19.76 -13.69
N ALA A 132 3.67 -19.03 -13.11
CA ALA A 132 3.43 -17.67 -12.62
C ALA A 132 3.02 -16.71 -13.75
N SER A 133 3.59 -16.88 -14.95
CA SER A 133 3.34 -16.03 -16.12
C SER A 133 1.90 -16.07 -16.65
N VAL A 134 1.15 -17.13 -16.35
CA VAL A 134 -0.27 -17.23 -16.76
C VAL A 134 -1.10 -16.15 -16.05
N MET A 135 -0.73 -15.76 -14.83
CA MET A 135 -1.45 -14.73 -14.07
C MET A 135 -1.39 -13.37 -14.75
N ASP A 136 -0.23 -13.03 -15.31
CA ASP A 136 -0.01 -11.77 -16.04
C ASP A 136 -0.85 -11.74 -17.32
N VAL A 137 -0.77 -12.81 -18.12
CA VAL A 137 -1.53 -12.94 -19.37
C VAL A 137 -3.03 -12.85 -19.13
N LEU A 138 -3.56 -13.60 -18.15
CA LEU A 138 -4.98 -13.54 -17.84
C LEU A 138 -5.39 -12.15 -17.30
N SER A 139 -4.53 -11.49 -16.52
CA SER A 139 -4.78 -10.13 -16.06
C SER A 139 -4.85 -9.14 -17.22
N ASP A 140 -4.01 -9.30 -18.24
CA ASP A 140 -4.05 -8.48 -19.46
C ASP A 140 -5.38 -8.67 -20.20
N TYR A 141 -5.85 -9.90 -20.36
CA TYR A 141 -7.17 -10.16 -20.94
C TYR A 141 -8.32 -9.54 -20.13
N VAL A 142 -8.30 -9.68 -18.80
CA VAL A 142 -9.33 -9.06 -17.95
C VAL A 142 -9.35 -7.54 -18.12
N ARG A 143 -8.20 -6.88 -18.26
CA ARG A 143 -8.16 -5.43 -18.53
C ARG A 143 -8.84 -5.06 -19.84
N ILE A 144 -8.53 -5.77 -20.92
CA ILE A 144 -9.16 -5.53 -22.23
C ILE A 144 -10.69 -5.69 -22.14
N LEU A 145 -11.16 -6.70 -21.41
CA LEU A 145 -12.59 -6.92 -21.21
C LEU A 145 -13.24 -5.79 -20.41
N CYS A 146 -12.58 -5.34 -19.33
CA CYS A 146 -13.05 -4.22 -18.53
C CYS A 146 -13.07 -2.91 -19.31
N ASP A 147 -12.06 -2.62 -20.12
CA ASP A 147 -12.00 -1.42 -20.96
C ASP A 147 -13.19 -1.38 -21.93
N ARG A 148 -13.48 -2.51 -22.57
CA ARG A 148 -14.66 -2.63 -23.44
C ARG A 148 -15.98 -2.47 -22.68
N ALA A 149 -16.08 -3.01 -21.47
CA ALA A 149 -17.27 -2.85 -20.63
C ALA A 149 -17.46 -1.39 -20.16
N ILE A 150 -16.36 -0.67 -19.89
CA ILE A 150 -16.38 0.77 -19.58
C ILE A 150 -16.90 1.56 -20.78
N ASP A 151 -16.47 1.23 -21.99
CA ASP A 151 -16.94 1.92 -23.19
C ASP A 151 -18.44 1.72 -23.43
N GLN A 152 -18.97 0.51 -23.19
CA GLN A 152 -20.41 0.24 -23.23
C GLN A 152 -21.17 1.03 -22.16
N ALA A 153 -20.68 1.02 -20.92
CA ALA A 153 -21.28 1.80 -19.84
C ALA A 153 -21.31 3.30 -20.15
N ARG A 154 -20.22 3.82 -20.76
CA ARG A 154 -20.12 5.21 -21.19
C ARG A 154 -21.07 5.53 -22.35
N ALA A 155 -21.22 4.63 -23.32
CA ALA A 155 -22.16 4.80 -24.43
C ALA A 155 -23.61 4.92 -23.92
N ASP A 156 -23.94 4.19 -22.86
CA ASP A 156 -25.22 4.27 -22.16
C ASP A 156 -25.36 5.50 -21.22
N GLY A 157 -24.36 6.38 -21.18
CA GLY A 157 -24.36 7.57 -20.30
C GLY A 157 -24.16 7.25 -18.81
N ARG A 158 -23.70 6.04 -18.48
CA ARG A 158 -23.47 5.60 -17.09
C ARG A 158 -21.99 5.69 -16.72
N ARG A 159 -21.75 5.80 -15.41
CA ARG A 159 -20.41 5.72 -14.81
C ARG A 159 -20.15 4.39 -14.09
N THR A 160 -21.17 3.55 -13.99
CA THR A 160 -21.12 2.25 -13.31
C THR A 160 -21.13 1.16 -14.37
N VAL A 161 -20.08 0.33 -14.37
CA VAL A 161 -20.02 -0.92 -15.15
C VAL A 161 -20.92 -1.95 -14.49
N MET A 162 -21.79 -2.57 -15.28
CA MET A 162 -22.80 -3.54 -14.86
C MET A 162 -22.65 -4.85 -15.64
N ASP A 163 -23.29 -5.92 -15.16
CA ASP A 163 -23.23 -7.25 -15.79
C ASP A 163 -23.63 -7.22 -17.28
N ARG A 164 -24.59 -6.36 -17.65
CA ARG A 164 -25.03 -6.17 -19.04
C ARG A 164 -23.93 -5.65 -19.96
N ASP A 165 -22.98 -4.90 -19.41
CA ASP A 165 -21.85 -4.37 -20.19
C ASP A 165 -20.89 -5.49 -20.63
N PHE A 166 -20.97 -6.67 -20.00
CA PHE A 166 -20.22 -7.88 -20.37
C PHE A 166 -21.02 -8.86 -21.25
N GLU A 167 -22.23 -8.52 -21.69
CA GLU A 167 -23.05 -9.40 -22.55
C GLU A 167 -22.35 -9.78 -23.86
N PHE A 168 -21.41 -8.97 -24.34
CA PHE A 168 -20.61 -9.26 -25.52
C PHE A 168 -19.79 -10.56 -25.41
N LEU A 169 -19.60 -11.10 -24.19
CA LEU A 169 -18.92 -12.38 -23.93
C LEU A 169 -19.83 -13.61 -24.08
N LYS A 170 -21.15 -13.44 -24.06
CA LYS A 170 -22.13 -14.55 -24.08
C LYS A 170 -22.55 -14.98 -25.50
N LYS A 171 -21.79 -14.59 -26.52
CA LYS A 171 -22.07 -14.94 -27.92
C LYS A 171 -21.67 -16.36 -28.26
#